data_AF-A0A379LGW8-F1
#
_entry.id   AF-A0A379LGW8-F1
#
_cell.length_a   1.000
_cell.length_b   1.000
_cell.length_c   1.000
_cell.angle_alpha   90.00
_cell.angle_beta   90.00
_cell.angle_gamma   90.00
#
_symmetry.space_group_name_H-M   'P 1'
#
loop_
_entity.id
_entity.type
_entity.pdbx_description
1 polymer ?
#
loop_
_entity_poly.entity_id
_entity_poly.type
_entity_poly.pdbx_seq_one_letter_code
_entity_poly.pdbx_strand_id
1 'polypeptide(L)'
;MNRKRFGKPIDEDIKMIVCICNNVKDRQIKAALASGVNSMDALKATLDVATCCGCCEPMVNDFLEEHQAMSVDSELAGQLAYAV
;
A
#
# COMPACT_ATOMS: atom_id res chain seq x y z
N MET A 1 -4.69 28.43 30.95
CA MET A 1 -5.33 27.11 31.12
C MET A 1 -6.49 26.92 30.12
N ASN A 2 -6.23 27.00 28.80
CA ASN A 2 -7.26 26.84 27.79
C ASN A 2 -6.96 25.63 26.91
N ARG A 3 -7.25 24.44 27.46
CA ARG A 3 -7.24 23.17 26.73
C ARG A 3 -8.54 23.06 25.91
N LYS A 4 -8.81 24.02 25.03
CA LYS A 4 -9.80 23.82 23.97
C LYS A 4 -9.14 22.96 22.89
N ARG A 5 -8.94 21.68 23.22
CA ARG A 5 -8.79 20.64 22.22
C ARG A 5 -10.13 20.61 21.50
N PHE A 6 -10.22 21.40 20.45
CA PHE A 6 -11.22 21.22 19.41
C PHE A 6 -11.16 19.74 19.06
N GLY A 7 -12.17 19.00 19.51
CA GLY A 7 -12.43 17.64 19.06
C GLY A 7 -12.67 17.75 17.57
N LYS A 8 -11.59 17.61 16.79
CA LYS A 8 -11.72 17.21 15.41
C LYS A 8 -12.48 15.89 15.45
N PRO A 9 -13.49 15.72 14.58
CA PRO A 9 -14.17 14.45 14.47
C PRO A 9 -13.10 13.37 14.35
N ILE A 10 -13.28 12.27 15.08
CA ILE A 10 -12.59 11.02 14.82
C ILE A 10 -12.92 10.60 13.38
N ASP A 11 -12.22 11.16 12.39
CA ASP A 11 -12.30 10.68 11.03
C ASP A 11 -11.67 9.29 10.97
N GLU A 12 -12.50 8.28 11.24
CA GLU A 12 -12.93 7.35 10.21
C GLU A 12 -11.86 6.97 9.16
N ASP A 13 -10.70 6.51 9.60
CA ASP A 13 -9.81 5.63 8.84
C ASP A 13 -8.74 5.07 9.82
N ILE A 14 -9.14 4.11 10.69
CA ILE A 14 -8.19 3.15 11.32
C ILE A 14 -7.70 2.20 10.22
N LYS A 15 -7.06 2.78 9.23
CA LYS A 15 -6.28 2.09 8.23
C LYS A 15 -4.86 2.08 8.74
N MET A 16 -4.34 0.87 8.86
CA MET A 16 -3.08 0.55 9.49
C MET A 16 -1.98 1.45 8.93
N ILE A 17 -1.26 2.14 9.81
CA ILE A 17 -0.03 2.83 9.41
C ILE A 17 1.01 1.77 9.15
N VAL A 18 1.47 1.70 7.91
CA VAL A 18 2.50 0.76 7.44
C VAL A 18 3.87 1.41 7.57
N CYS A 19 4.02 2.68 7.18
CA CYS A 19 5.25 3.45 7.40
C CYS A 19 5.02 4.58 8.40
N ILE A 20 5.68 4.50 9.55
CA ILE A 20 5.60 5.56 10.57
C ILE A 20 6.42 6.81 10.21
N CYS A 21 7.55 6.65 9.51
CA CYS A 21 8.42 7.77 9.14
C CYS A 21 7.71 8.78 8.23
N ASN A 22 7.01 8.26 7.21
CA ASN A 22 6.37 9.06 6.17
C ASN A 22 4.84 9.04 6.27
N ASN A 23 4.31 8.54 7.39
CA ASN A 23 2.87 8.46 7.69
C ASN A 23 2.05 7.82 6.55
N VAL A 24 2.53 6.69 6.03
CA VAL A 24 1.90 5.96 4.94
C VAL A 24 0.97 4.88 5.50
N LYS A 25 -0.29 4.90 5.09
CA LYS A 25 -1.32 3.91 5.46
C LYS A 25 -1.46 2.80 4.42
N ASP A 26 -2.00 1.65 4.81
CA ASP A 26 -2.24 0.51 3.92
C ASP A 26 -3.04 0.88 2.66
N ARG A 27 -4.07 1.73 2.79
CA ARG A 27 -4.85 2.22 1.64
C ARG A 27 -4.02 2.96 0.61
N GLN A 28 -3.00 3.70 1.02
CA GLN A 28 -2.18 4.48 0.11
C GLN A 28 -1.32 3.54 -0.73
N ILE A 29 -0.80 2.48 -0.10
CA ILE A 29 -0.07 1.41 -0.78
C ILE A 29 -1.00 0.72 -1.76
N LYS A 30 -2.17 0.22 -1.31
CA LYS A 30 -3.15 -0.45 -2.19
C LYS A 30 -3.63 0.44 -3.34
N ALA A 31 -3.85 1.73 -3.10
CA ALA A 31 -4.22 2.68 -4.14
C ALA A 31 -3.09 2.90 -5.17
N ALA A 32 -1.83 2.95 -4.72
CA ALA A 32 -0.69 3.02 -5.62
C ALA A 32 -0.56 1.75 -6.47
N LEU A 33 -0.71 0.57 -5.85
CA LEU A 33 -0.74 -0.72 -6.54
C LEU A 33 -1.84 -0.76 -7.61
N ALA A 34 -3.08 -0.38 -7.24
CA ALA A 34 -4.20 -0.29 -8.17
C ALA A 34 -4.01 0.76 -9.29
N SER A 35 -3.15 1.76 -9.08
CA SER A 35 -2.77 2.75 -10.10
C SER A 35 -1.69 2.22 -11.07
N GLY A 36 -1.22 0.99 -10.89
CA GLY A 36 -0.19 0.35 -11.72
C GLY A 36 1.23 0.39 -11.14
N VAL A 37 1.40 0.89 -9.91
CA VAL A 37 2.71 0.87 -9.24
C VAL A 37 2.97 -0.54 -8.72
N ASN A 38 3.84 -1.32 -9.36
CA ASN A 38 4.00 -2.76 -9.05
C ASN A 38 5.42 -3.15 -8.61
N SER A 39 6.24 -2.18 -8.19
CA SER A 39 7.64 -2.38 -7.83
C SER A 39 8.02 -1.58 -6.58
N MET A 40 8.92 -2.11 -5.76
CA MET A 40 9.41 -1.44 -4.55
C MET A 40 10.04 -0.07 -4.84
N ASP A 41 10.79 0.05 -5.93
CA ASP A 41 11.41 1.32 -6.34
C ASP A 41 10.35 2.38 -6.70
N ALA A 42 9.30 1.97 -7.40
CA ALA A 42 8.20 2.85 -7.75
C ALA A 42 7.35 3.26 -6.54
N LEU A 43 7.16 2.35 -5.56
CA LEU A 43 6.54 2.69 -4.27
C LEU A 43 7.41 3.64 -3.44
N LYS A 44 8.74 3.47 -3.44
CA LYS A 44 9.70 4.40 -2.85
C LYS A 44 9.57 5.79 -3.48
N ALA A 45 9.52 5.88 -4.81
CA ALA A 45 9.37 7.15 -5.52
C ALA A 45 8.00 7.83 -5.33
N THR A 46 6.93 7.05 -5.11
CA THR A 46 5.55 7.58 -5.04
C THR A 46 5.10 7.89 -3.62
N LEU A 47 5.44 7.03 -2.66
CA LEU A 47 4.95 7.08 -1.28
C LEU A 47 6.06 7.29 -0.24
N ASP A 48 7.32 7.36 -0.67
CA ASP A 48 8.49 7.45 0.22
C ASP A 48 8.58 6.29 1.22
N VAL A 49 7.95 5.15 0.95
CA VAL A 49 8.06 3.97 1.84
C VAL A 49 9.49 3.42 1.79
N ALA A 50 10.02 2.96 2.93
CA ALA A 50 11.37 2.41 3.04
C ALA A 50 12.53 3.35 2.62
N THR A 51 12.32 4.67 2.57
CA THR A 51 13.38 5.66 2.29
C THR A 51 14.07 6.22 3.54
N CYS A 52 13.50 5.98 4.74
CA CYS A 52 14.02 6.50 6.01
C CYS A 52 14.66 5.41 6.89
N CYS A 53 13.88 4.67 7.69
CA CYS A 53 14.40 3.64 8.61
C CYS A 53 14.40 2.22 8.03
N GLY A 54 13.71 2.00 6.90
CA GLY A 54 13.59 0.69 6.26
C GLY A 54 12.68 -0.33 6.98
N CYS A 55 12.18 -0.07 8.19
CA CYS A 55 11.43 -1.07 8.98
C CYS A 55 10.11 -1.53 8.33
N CYS A 56 9.50 -0.70 7.49
CA CYS A 56 8.28 -1.05 6.77
C CYS A 56 8.53 -1.84 5.49
N GLU A 57 9.79 -1.96 5.03
CA GLU A 57 10.14 -2.63 3.77
C GLU A 57 9.58 -4.05 3.63
N PRO A 58 9.76 -4.98 4.59
CA PRO A 58 9.23 -6.35 4.45
C PRO A 58 7.71 -6.35 4.32
N MET A 59 7.01 -5.53 5.10
CA MET A 59 5.55 -5.44 5.04
C MET A 59 5.04 -4.85 3.72
N VAL A 60 5.76 -3.89 3.15
CA VAL A 60 5.43 -3.34 1.82
C VAL A 60 5.69 -4.39 0.74
N ASN A 61 6.72 -5.22 0.90
CA ASN A 61 6.99 -6.34 0.01
C ASN A 61 5.87 -7.38 0.03
N ASP A 62 5.36 -7.72 1.22
CA ASP A 62 4.20 -8.62 1.35
C ASP A 62 3.00 -8.10 0.54
N PHE A 63 2.67 -6.80 0.64
CA PHE A 63 1.60 -6.20 -0.17
C PHE A 63 1.84 -6.28 -1.68
N LEU A 64 3.09 -6.18 -2.13
CA LEU A 64 3.44 -6.35 -3.54
C LEU A 64 3.27 -7.79 -3.99
N GLU A 65 3.75 -8.75 -3.21
CA GLU A 65 3.61 -10.18 -3.50
C GLU A 65 2.14 -10.60 -3.53
N GLU A 66 1.33 -10.14 -2.58
CA GLU A 66 -0.12 -10.35 -2.56
C GLU A 66 -0.79 -9.78 -3.81
N HIS A 67 -0.43 -8.54 -4.20
CA HIS A 67 -1.00 -7.91 -5.39
C HIS A 67 -0.57 -8.58 -6.69
N GLN A 68 0.70 -9.02 -6.76
CA GLN A 68 1.21 -9.77 -7.90
C GLN A 68 0.52 -11.12 -8.00
N ALA A 69 0.39 -11.87 -6.90
CA ALA A 69 -0.34 -13.13 -6.85
C ALA A 69 -1.75 -12.98 -7.43
N MET A 70 -2.51 -11.98 -6.95
CA MET A 70 -3.85 -11.64 -7.44
C MET A 70 -3.91 -11.15 -8.90
N SER A 71 -2.78 -10.73 -9.49
CA SER A 71 -2.73 -10.32 -10.89
C SER A 71 -2.47 -11.49 -11.83
N VAL A 72 -1.71 -12.50 -11.38
CA VAL A 72 -1.36 -13.67 -12.22
C VAL A 72 -2.57 -14.59 -12.44
N ASP A 73 -3.50 -14.67 -11.49
CA ASP A 73 -4.73 -15.44 -11.69
C ASP A 73 -5.66 -14.82 -12.75
N SER A 74 -5.65 -13.49 -12.91
CA SER A 74 -6.43 -12.84 -13.99
C SER A 74 -5.86 -13.09 -15.39
N GLU A 75 -4.53 -13.16 -15.51
CA GLU A 75 -3.86 -13.34 -16.80
C GLU A 75 -3.79 -14.83 -17.20
N LEU A 76 -3.60 -15.74 -16.24
CA LEU A 76 -3.63 -17.18 -16.49
C LEU A 76 -5.05 -17.69 -16.80
N ALA A 77 -6.09 -17.10 -16.20
CA ALA A 77 -7.48 -17.37 -16.58
C ALA A 77 -7.75 -16.98 -18.04
N GLY A 78 -7.15 -15.89 -18.53
CA GLY A 78 -7.23 -15.47 -19.93
C GLY A 78 -6.47 -16.39 -20.89
N GLN A 79 -5.28 -16.87 -20.49
CA GLN A 79 -4.44 -17.72 -21.34
C GLN A 79 -4.95 -19.17 -21.45
N LEU A 80 -5.64 -19.70 -20.44
CA LEU A 80 -6.25 -21.04 -20.49
C LEU A 80 -7.58 -21.08 -21.25
N ALA A 81 -8.25 -19.94 -21.44
CA ALA A 81 -9.49 -19.87 -22.22
C ALA A 81 -9.28 -20.03 -23.75
N TYR A 82 -8.06 -19.86 -24.26
CA TYR A 82 -7.72 -20.09 -25.67
C TYR A 82 -7.20 -21.52 -25.96
N ALA A 83 -7.05 -22.36 -24.93
CA ALA A 83 -6.48 -23.70 -25.04
C ALA A 83 -7.50 -24.85 -24.90
N VAL A 84 -8.81 -24.58 -24.85
CA VAL A 84 -9.89 -25.59 -24.79
C VAL A 84 -10.96 -25.34 -25.84
#